data_AF-A0A3P9IU30-F1
#
_entry.id   AF-A0A3P9IU30-F1
#
_cell.length_a   1.000
_cell.length_b   1.000
_cell.length_c   1.000
_cell.angle_alpha   90.00
_cell.angle_beta   90.00
_cell.angle_gamma   90.00
#
_symmetry.space_group_name_H-M   'P 1'
#
loop_
_entity.id
_entity.type
_entity.pdbx_description
1 polymer ?
#
loop_
_entity_poly.entity_id
_entity_poly.type
_entity_poly.pdbx_seq_one_letter_code
_entity_poly.pdbx_strand_id
1 'polypeptide(L)'
;LKIVFDTNLTTDSSSSRFLRIGDGSLQEFEFPENSDGVIVISSRFRSSDRKDCRRQTVSVRSLDPEVLSIVNVTNSSLNHAGPFRSFVINIRSGFPGRAQLQIQLLDLDQDRDAMPVLVEERTDYSIRVAPDNDPATRLIQSGSLSHFTENPVLFALLPLIFVNKCAFGCKVEVEVLRGLLRSPVPLLLGVVGQFLVMPFYAYCVSSLISLPTALSLGLVITCSAPGGGGGYLYSLLLGGDVTLAISMTLVSTLVATAAMPLSSALYGRLLGVHAALHVPFVKILGTLLFIAIPISLGMLIKLRLPGLTRVLLVLIRPFSIVLMIGGIFMAYQMGASILANVSPEIVVVGVTVPLLGLAVGAVLAKLAGLPLPQKKTVSIEVGVQNSLLALAVMQLSFRRVEADFASQAPFIVALSSTSEMLLMVLGNFIHRRLCGSAVLRSDA
;
A
#
# COMPACT_ATOMS: atom_id res chain seq x y z
N LEU A 1 5.38 -22.19 -15.22
CA LEU A 1 5.88 -22.68 -16.53
C LEU A 1 6.40 -24.11 -16.34
N LYS A 2 6.01 -25.07 -17.19
CA LYS A 2 6.59 -26.42 -17.22
C LYS A 2 7.69 -26.40 -18.28
N ILE A 3 8.95 -26.21 -17.88
CA ILE A 3 10.07 -26.33 -18.82
C ILE A 3 10.31 -27.83 -19.02
N VAL A 4 9.68 -28.39 -20.04
CA VAL A 4 9.95 -29.74 -20.53
C VAL A 4 11.04 -29.61 -21.58
N PHE A 5 12.25 -30.09 -21.29
CA PHE A 5 13.30 -30.24 -22.31
C PHE A 5 13.28 -31.65 -22.86
N ASP A 6 13.34 -31.72 -24.19
CA ASP A 6 13.38 -32.94 -24.99
C ASP A 6 14.49 -33.89 -24.52
N THR A 7 14.10 -35.15 -24.32
CA THR A 7 15.01 -36.27 -24.08
C THR A 7 15.72 -36.65 -25.38
N ASN A 8 16.76 -35.93 -25.77
CA ASN A 8 17.75 -36.40 -26.75
C ASN A 8 19.17 -36.20 -26.20
N LEU A 9 19.67 -37.27 -25.57
CA LEU A 9 21.01 -37.37 -25.00
C LEU A 9 22.06 -37.54 -26.09
N THR A 10 22.85 -36.50 -26.36
CA THR A 10 24.17 -36.65 -26.97
C THR A 10 25.23 -36.67 -25.88
N THR A 11 26.05 -37.70 -25.91
CA THR A 11 27.14 -37.95 -24.97
C THR A 11 28.31 -37.04 -25.29
N ASP A 12 28.53 -36.01 -24.48
CA ASP A 12 29.79 -35.28 -24.49
C ASP A 12 30.57 -35.46 -23.19
N SER A 13 31.82 -35.89 -23.37
CA SER A 13 32.75 -36.38 -22.37
C SER A 13 33.70 -35.27 -21.95
N SER A 14 33.32 -34.49 -20.94
CA SER A 14 34.26 -33.76 -20.09
C SER A 14 33.59 -33.29 -18.80
N SER A 15 34.27 -33.45 -17.67
CA SER A 15 33.83 -33.27 -16.27
C SER A 15 33.02 -34.43 -15.65
N SER A 16 33.68 -35.17 -14.76
CA SER A 16 33.14 -36.26 -13.94
C SER A 16 32.24 -35.70 -12.83
N ARG A 17 31.06 -35.19 -13.19
CA ARG A 17 30.02 -34.72 -12.26
C ARG A 17 28.78 -35.59 -12.42
N PHE A 18 28.22 -36.03 -11.29
CA PHE A 18 27.07 -36.93 -11.27
C PHE A 18 25.74 -36.16 -11.36
N LEU A 19 25.66 -34.95 -10.78
CA LEU A 19 24.46 -34.11 -10.80
C LEU A 19 24.40 -33.13 -11.99
N ARG A 20 23.27 -33.11 -12.70
CA ARG A 20 23.00 -32.17 -13.81
C ARG A 20 21.57 -31.62 -13.78
N ILE A 21 21.40 -30.32 -13.99
CA ILE A 21 20.10 -29.70 -14.32
C ILE A 21 19.98 -29.63 -15.84
N GLY A 22 18.90 -30.15 -16.42
CA GLY A 22 18.71 -30.19 -17.87
C GLY A 22 19.78 -31.03 -18.59
N ASP A 23 20.33 -30.49 -19.68
CA ASP A 23 21.44 -31.06 -20.45
C ASP A 23 22.83 -30.82 -19.79
N GLY A 24 22.90 -29.89 -18.82
CA GLY A 24 24.12 -29.47 -18.14
C GLY A 24 24.89 -28.36 -18.85
N SER A 25 24.33 -27.73 -19.90
CA SER A 25 24.98 -26.63 -20.64
C SER A 25 24.80 -25.27 -19.94
N LEU A 26 23.75 -25.11 -19.14
CA LEU A 26 23.40 -23.88 -18.45
C LEU A 26 23.60 -24.03 -16.93
N GLN A 27 24.27 -23.04 -16.34
CA GLN A 27 24.45 -22.91 -14.89
C GLN A 27 23.56 -21.81 -14.28
N GLU A 28 22.97 -20.97 -15.13
CA GLU A 28 22.05 -19.91 -14.74
C GLU A 28 20.68 -20.13 -15.40
N PHE A 29 19.62 -20.09 -14.60
CA PHE A 29 18.24 -20.28 -15.05
C PHE A 29 17.39 -19.07 -14.71
N GLU A 30 16.48 -18.70 -15.59
CA GLU A 30 15.62 -17.53 -15.41
C GLU A 30 14.20 -17.94 -15.00
N PHE A 31 13.67 -17.31 -13.96
CA PHE A 31 12.30 -17.51 -13.47
C PHE A 31 11.57 -16.17 -13.33
N PRO A 32 10.28 -16.09 -13.67
CA PRO A 32 9.51 -14.88 -13.42
C PRO A 32 9.26 -14.69 -11.93
N GLU A 33 9.16 -13.44 -11.49
CA GLU A 33 8.84 -13.05 -10.12
C GLU A 33 7.50 -13.65 -9.62
N ASN A 34 7.41 -14.00 -8.32
CA ASN A 34 6.20 -14.54 -7.67
C ASN A 34 5.56 -15.74 -8.39
N SER A 35 6.38 -16.64 -8.93
CA SER A 35 5.90 -17.80 -9.68
C SER A 35 6.33 -19.11 -9.01
N ASP A 36 5.45 -20.09 -9.10
CA ASP A 36 5.78 -21.48 -8.74
C ASP A 36 6.45 -22.15 -9.96
N GLY A 37 7.60 -22.76 -9.69
CA GLY A 37 8.48 -23.35 -10.67
C GLY A 37 8.86 -24.78 -10.32
N VAL A 38 9.30 -25.52 -11.33
CA VAL A 38 9.79 -26.89 -11.17
C VAL A 38 11.16 -27.00 -11.82
N ILE A 39 12.13 -27.51 -11.06
CA ILE A 39 13.47 -27.82 -11.55
C ILE A 39 13.66 -29.32 -11.48
N VAL A 40 14.15 -29.90 -12.58
CA VAL A 40 14.46 -31.33 -12.65
C VAL A 40 15.97 -31.50 -12.60
N ILE A 41 16.46 -32.20 -11.58
CA ILE A 41 17.85 -32.62 -11.46
C ILE A 41 17.97 -34.08 -11.82
N SER A 42 18.95 -34.42 -12.66
CA SER A 42 19.32 -35.79 -12.98
C SER A 42 20.63 -36.18 -12.30
N SER A 43 20.71 -37.41 -11.81
CA SER A 43 21.93 -38.03 -11.27
C SER A 43 22.36 -39.21 -12.13
N ARG A 44 23.65 -39.24 -12.49
CA ARG A 44 24.32 -40.36 -13.18
C ARG A 44 25.06 -41.31 -12.23
N PHE A 45 24.97 -41.09 -10.92
CA PHE A 45 25.70 -41.87 -9.93
C PHE A 45 25.17 -43.31 -9.86
N ARG A 46 26.02 -44.29 -10.20
CA ARG A 46 25.76 -45.72 -10.01
C ARG A 46 26.47 -46.19 -8.74
N SER A 47 25.69 -46.68 -7.78
CA SER A 47 26.26 -47.39 -6.62
C SER A 47 26.94 -48.67 -7.09
N SER A 48 28.16 -48.91 -6.61
CA SER A 48 29.05 -49.97 -7.11
C SER A 48 28.67 -51.38 -6.64
N ASP A 49 27.67 -51.54 -5.76
CA ASP A 49 27.38 -52.83 -5.15
C ASP A 49 26.09 -53.46 -5.70
N ARG A 50 26.24 -54.66 -6.28
CA ARG A 50 25.23 -55.33 -7.12
C ARG A 50 24.13 -56.05 -6.33
N LYS A 51 24.07 -55.88 -5.00
CA LYS A 51 23.15 -56.65 -4.16
C LYS A 51 22.22 -55.89 -3.22
N ASP A 52 22.34 -54.57 -3.03
CA ASP A 52 21.35 -53.83 -2.24
C ASP A 52 21.05 -52.44 -2.81
N CYS A 53 19.77 -52.18 -3.07
CA CYS A 53 19.26 -50.91 -3.58
C CYS A 53 19.42 -49.79 -2.54
N ARG A 54 20.59 -49.16 -2.46
CA ARG A 54 20.78 -47.91 -1.72
C ARG A 54 19.85 -46.82 -2.24
N ARG A 55 19.18 -46.11 -1.32
CA ARG A 55 18.25 -45.02 -1.66
C ARG A 55 19.05 -43.73 -1.80
N GLN A 56 18.96 -43.09 -2.96
CA GLN A 56 19.59 -41.78 -3.17
C GLN A 56 18.57 -40.69 -2.87
N THR A 57 19.02 -39.61 -2.25
CA THR A 57 18.23 -38.40 -2.07
C THR A 57 19.05 -37.17 -2.41
N VAL A 58 18.38 -36.07 -2.75
CA VAL A 58 19.03 -34.79 -3.03
C VAL A 58 18.52 -33.77 -2.01
N SER A 59 19.44 -33.10 -1.35
CA SER A 59 19.14 -31.91 -0.55
C SER A 59 19.43 -30.66 -1.36
N VAL A 60 18.48 -29.73 -1.40
CA VAL A 60 18.62 -28.47 -2.12
C VAL A 60 18.31 -27.33 -1.18
N ARG A 61 19.20 -26.36 -1.10
CA ARG A 61 19.03 -25.14 -0.32
C ARG A 61 19.29 -23.94 -1.21
N SER A 62 18.46 -22.92 -1.06
CA SER A 62 18.73 -21.60 -1.61
C SER A 62 19.53 -20.81 -0.59
N LEU A 63 20.62 -20.16 -1.02
CA LEU A 63 21.40 -19.27 -0.16
C LEU A 63 20.68 -17.94 0.09
N ASP A 64 19.75 -17.57 -0.80
CA ASP A 64 18.93 -16.35 -0.72
C ASP A 64 17.43 -16.71 -0.71
N PRO A 65 16.86 -17.06 0.46
CA PRO A 65 15.47 -17.54 0.55
C PRO A 65 14.42 -16.47 0.21
N GLU A 66 14.77 -15.19 0.30
CA GLU A 66 13.91 -14.06 -0.08
C GLU A 66 13.74 -13.93 -1.61
N VAL A 67 14.76 -14.35 -2.37
CA VAL A 67 14.75 -14.36 -3.84
C VAL A 67 14.16 -15.67 -4.35
N LEU A 68 14.51 -16.80 -3.73
CA LEU A 68 14.03 -18.11 -4.15
C LEU A 68 13.92 -19.06 -2.97
N SER A 69 12.74 -19.65 -2.78
CA SER A 69 12.49 -20.65 -1.74
C SER A 69 12.30 -22.05 -2.32
N ILE A 70 12.88 -23.06 -1.65
CA ILE A 70 12.70 -24.47 -2.01
C ILE A 70 11.51 -25.00 -1.22
N VAL A 71 10.43 -25.39 -1.93
CA VAL A 71 9.17 -25.83 -1.31
C VAL A 71 9.26 -27.29 -0.91
N ASN A 72 9.66 -28.16 -1.84
CA ASN A 72 9.90 -29.57 -1.55
C ASN A 72 10.79 -30.20 -2.64
N VAL A 73 11.36 -31.35 -2.30
CA VAL A 73 12.12 -32.20 -3.23
C VAL A 73 11.43 -33.55 -3.28
N THR A 74 11.09 -34.00 -4.48
CA THR A 74 10.40 -35.27 -4.71
C THR A 74 11.24 -36.17 -5.62
N ASN A 75 11.37 -37.43 -5.23
CA ASN A 75 12.04 -38.44 -6.04
C ASN A 75 11.05 -38.93 -7.09
N SER A 76 11.29 -38.67 -8.37
CA SER A 76 10.47 -39.23 -9.44
C SER A 76 10.92 -40.66 -9.72
N SER A 77 10.64 -41.58 -8.80
CA SER A 77 10.81 -43.01 -9.02
C SER A 77 9.45 -43.64 -9.34
N LEU A 78 8.87 -43.28 -10.48
CA LEU A 78 7.79 -44.05 -11.09
C LEU A 78 8.35 -44.76 -12.34
N ASN A 79 8.62 -46.05 -12.18
CA ASN A 79 8.59 -47.08 -13.22
C ASN A 79 9.44 -46.97 -14.51
N HIS A 80 10.57 -46.25 -14.53
CA HIS A 80 11.53 -46.40 -15.63
C HIS A 80 12.88 -46.97 -15.17
N ALA A 81 13.16 -48.18 -15.65
CA ALA A 81 14.46 -48.83 -15.63
C ALA A 81 15.46 -48.13 -16.58
N GLY A 82 15.70 -46.84 -16.35
CA GLY A 82 16.69 -46.03 -17.06
C GLY A 82 17.99 -45.86 -16.26
N PRO A 83 19.11 -45.51 -16.91
CA PRO A 83 20.41 -45.33 -16.26
C PRO A 83 20.54 -44.04 -15.41
N PHE A 84 19.50 -43.21 -15.36
CA PHE A 84 19.49 -41.90 -14.69
C PHE A 84 18.37 -41.83 -13.66
N ARG A 85 18.66 -41.33 -12.45
CA ARG A 85 17.63 -40.99 -11.45
C ARG A 85 17.32 -39.51 -11.55
N SER A 86 16.04 -39.15 -11.62
CA SER A 86 15.58 -37.76 -11.65
C SER A 86 14.91 -37.36 -10.32
N PHE A 87 15.15 -36.11 -9.94
CA PHE A 87 14.65 -35.45 -8.75
C PHE A 87 13.92 -34.19 -9.19
N VAL A 88 12.69 -34.02 -8.70
CA VAL A 88 11.84 -32.88 -9.04
C VAL A 88 11.79 -31.96 -7.83
N ILE A 89 12.28 -30.74 -8.01
CA ILE A 89 12.34 -29.71 -6.98
C ILE A 89 11.26 -28.70 -7.29
N ASN A 90 10.32 -28.54 -6.37
CA ASN A 90 9.36 -27.46 -6.44
C ASN A 90 9.96 -26.23 -5.78
N ILE A 91 10.01 -25.13 -6.53
CA ILE A 91 10.57 -23.85 -6.11
C ILE A 91 9.51 -22.77 -6.20
N ARG A 92 9.67 -21.71 -5.40
CA ARG A 92 8.85 -20.51 -5.45
C ARG A 92 9.77 -19.30 -5.50
N SER A 93 9.63 -18.50 -6.56
CA SER A 93 10.37 -17.24 -6.70
C SER A 93 9.73 -16.13 -5.86
N GLY A 94 10.58 -15.34 -5.22
CA GLY A 94 10.24 -14.16 -4.44
C GLY A 94 10.65 -12.90 -5.18
N PHE A 95 11.52 -12.07 -4.56
CA PHE A 95 11.94 -10.79 -5.13
C PHE A 95 12.87 -10.95 -6.36
N PRO A 96 12.91 -9.96 -7.28
CA PRO A 96 13.84 -9.97 -8.39
C PRO A 96 15.27 -9.92 -7.88
N GLY A 97 16.11 -10.83 -8.36
CA GLY A 97 17.45 -11.01 -7.82
C GLY A 97 18.10 -12.29 -8.35
N ARG A 98 19.28 -12.60 -7.85
CA ARG A 98 19.98 -13.84 -8.18
C ARG A 98 20.16 -14.65 -6.91
N ALA A 99 19.61 -15.86 -6.89
CA ALA A 99 19.77 -16.80 -5.78
C ALA A 99 20.73 -17.91 -6.19
N GLN A 100 21.78 -18.15 -5.40
CA GLN A 100 22.62 -19.34 -5.57
C GLN A 100 21.98 -20.56 -4.91
N LEU A 101 22.13 -21.70 -5.58
CA LEU A 101 21.66 -22.99 -5.08
C LEU A 101 22.82 -23.83 -4.56
N GLN A 102 22.64 -24.38 -3.36
CA GLN A 102 23.47 -25.45 -2.81
C GLN A 102 22.71 -26.77 -2.99
N ILE A 103 23.24 -27.65 -3.84
CA ILE A 103 22.66 -28.96 -4.14
C ILE A 103 23.62 -30.04 -3.66
N GLN A 104 23.15 -30.95 -2.82
CA GLN A 104 23.90 -32.05 -2.25
C GLN A 104 23.25 -33.39 -2.63
N LEU A 105 24.00 -34.27 -3.29
CA LEU A 105 23.61 -35.66 -3.52
C LEU A 105 24.04 -36.51 -2.33
N LEU A 106 23.08 -37.21 -1.73
CA LEU A 106 23.26 -38.01 -0.53
C LEU A 106 22.91 -39.47 -0.82
N ASP A 107 23.77 -40.39 -0.40
CA ASP A 107 23.49 -41.83 -0.41
C ASP A 107 22.99 -42.25 0.99
N LEU A 108 21.80 -42.83 1.05
CA LEU A 108 21.21 -43.34 2.29
C LEU A 108 21.51 -44.83 2.39
N ASP A 109 22.23 -45.20 3.45
CA ASP A 109 22.43 -46.60 3.79
C ASP A 109 21.13 -47.24 4.32
N GLN A 110 21.02 -48.57 4.27
CA GLN A 110 19.80 -49.28 4.69
C GLN A 110 19.53 -49.20 6.20
N ASP A 111 20.55 -48.93 7.02
CA ASP A 111 20.40 -48.73 8.47
C ASP A 111 19.79 -47.35 8.76
N ARG A 112 18.61 -47.35 9.39
CA ARG A 112 17.80 -46.14 9.66
C ARG A 112 18.50 -45.09 10.55
N ASP A 113 19.59 -45.45 11.22
CA ASP A 113 20.32 -44.60 12.18
C ASP A 113 21.70 -44.13 11.69
N ALA A 114 22.12 -44.51 10.47
CA ALA A 114 23.38 -44.06 9.89
C ALA A 114 23.26 -42.68 9.21
N MET A 115 24.24 -41.80 9.44
CA MET A 115 24.29 -40.48 8.78
C MET A 115 24.42 -40.63 7.25
N PRO A 116 23.66 -39.86 6.46
CA PRO A 116 23.74 -39.92 5.00
C PRO A 116 25.15 -39.54 4.52
N VAL A 117 25.68 -40.30 3.56
CA VAL A 117 27.01 -40.03 3.00
C VAL A 117 26.87 -39.04 1.84
N LEU A 118 27.59 -37.92 1.92
CA LEU A 118 27.65 -36.93 0.84
C LEU A 118 28.45 -37.49 -0.34
N VAL A 119 27.80 -37.60 -1.49
CA VAL A 119 28.38 -38.11 -2.73
C VAL A 119 28.94 -36.97 -3.58
N GLU A 120 28.17 -35.89 -3.71
CA GLU A 120 28.56 -34.71 -4.50
C GLU A 120 27.86 -33.45 -3.97
N GLU A 121 28.57 -32.33 -3.95
CA GLU A 121 28.02 -31.01 -3.63
C GLU A 121 28.27 -30.03 -4.79
N ARG A 122 27.25 -29.24 -5.13
CA ARG A 122 27.23 -28.30 -6.24
C ARG A 122 26.70 -26.94 -5.75
N THR A 123 27.47 -25.88 -5.99
CA THR A 123 27.10 -24.48 -5.63
C THR A 123 27.19 -23.51 -6.81
N ASP A 124 27.55 -24.02 -7.99
CA ASP A 124 27.74 -23.25 -9.22
C ASP A 124 26.43 -23.01 -10.00
N TYR A 125 25.30 -23.51 -9.51
CA TYR A 125 23.98 -23.21 -10.08
C TYR A 125 23.38 -21.96 -9.44
N SER A 126 22.83 -21.08 -10.27
CA SER A 126 22.12 -19.89 -9.81
C SER A 126 20.82 -19.67 -10.56
N ILE A 127 19.82 -19.12 -9.89
CA ILE A 127 18.54 -18.76 -10.49
C ILE A 127 18.39 -17.26 -10.45
N ARG A 128 18.16 -16.67 -11.62
CA ARG A 128 17.82 -15.27 -11.78
C ARG A 128 16.31 -15.12 -11.79
N VAL A 129 15.78 -14.43 -10.80
CA VAL A 129 14.38 -14.03 -10.78
C VAL A 129 14.26 -12.72 -11.54
N ALA A 130 13.62 -12.78 -12.70
CA ALA A 130 13.40 -11.63 -13.55
C ALA A 130 12.06 -10.94 -13.21
N PRO A 131 12.01 -9.60 -13.19
CA PRO A 131 10.77 -8.89 -13.03
C PRO A 131 9.89 -9.15 -14.26
N ASP A 132 8.61 -9.48 -14.03
CA ASP A 132 7.69 -9.84 -15.11
C ASP A 132 7.53 -8.65 -16.08
N ASN A 133 7.97 -8.84 -17.33
CA ASN A 133 8.13 -7.78 -18.33
C ASN A 133 7.01 -7.76 -19.38
N ASP A 134 6.02 -8.65 -19.31
CA ASP A 134 4.94 -8.67 -20.29
C ASP A 134 3.95 -7.49 -20.07
N PRO A 135 3.86 -6.52 -21.00
CA PRO A 135 3.06 -5.31 -20.81
C PRO A 135 1.54 -5.57 -20.82
N ALA A 136 1.09 -6.66 -21.46
CA ALA A 136 -0.31 -7.07 -21.47
C ALA A 136 -0.75 -7.70 -20.14
N THR A 137 0.12 -8.52 -19.52
CA THR A 137 -0.10 -9.14 -18.21
C THR A 137 0.07 -8.11 -17.09
N ARG A 138 1.08 -7.23 -17.23
CA ARG A 138 1.00 -5.77 -17.00
C ARG A 138 -0.42 -5.28 -16.73
N LEU A 139 -1.15 -4.91 -17.77
CA LEU A 139 -2.42 -4.20 -17.63
C LEU A 139 -3.53 -5.02 -16.93
N ILE A 140 -3.53 -6.34 -17.05
CA ILE A 140 -4.54 -7.22 -16.44
C ILE A 140 -4.26 -7.47 -14.95
N GLN A 141 -3.00 -7.55 -14.55
CA GLN A 141 -2.54 -7.86 -13.19
C GLN A 141 -2.14 -6.59 -12.40
N SER A 142 -1.83 -5.48 -13.08
CA SER A 142 -1.52 -4.15 -12.54
C SER A 142 -2.74 -3.25 -12.30
N GLY A 143 -3.94 -3.74 -12.63
CA GLY A 143 -5.14 -3.21 -12.02
C GLY A 143 -5.00 -3.38 -10.51
N SER A 144 -5.30 -2.33 -9.75
CA SER A 144 -5.39 -2.27 -8.28
C SER A 144 -6.16 -3.44 -7.61
N LEU A 145 -6.72 -4.37 -8.38
CA LEU A 145 -7.57 -5.52 -8.07
C LEU A 145 -6.83 -6.85 -7.80
N SER A 146 -5.57 -7.03 -8.20
CA SER A 146 -4.84 -8.27 -7.87
C SER A 146 -4.62 -8.42 -6.35
N HIS A 147 -4.45 -7.30 -5.64
CA HIS A 147 -4.46 -7.26 -4.17
C HIS A 147 -5.85 -7.52 -3.55
N PHE A 148 -6.95 -7.32 -4.29
CA PHE A 148 -8.31 -7.66 -3.86
C PHE A 148 -8.66 -9.14 -4.07
N THR A 149 -7.91 -9.84 -4.93
CA THR A 149 -8.26 -11.22 -5.33
C THR A 149 -8.03 -12.22 -4.19
N GLU A 150 -7.17 -11.90 -3.21
CA GLU A 150 -6.90 -12.77 -2.07
C GLU A 150 -7.90 -12.62 -0.90
N ASN A 151 -8.74 -11.58 -0.87
CA ASN A 151 -9.62 -11.32 0.27
C ASN A 151 -11.06 -10.96 -0.17
N PRO A 152 -12.02 -11.91 -0.10
CA PRO A 152 -13.37 -11.73 -0.66
C PRO A 152 -14.15 -10.58 -0.01
N VAL A 153 -13.82 -10.24 1.23
CA VAL A 153 -14.41 -9.10 1.96
C VAL A 153 -14.06 -7.77 1.28
N LEU A 154 -12.82 -7.61 0.83
CA LEU A 154 -12.34 -6.38 0.22
C LEU A 154 -13.05 -6.15 -1.14
N PHE A 155 -13.26 -7.22 -1.91
CA PHE A 155 -13.96 -7.18 -3.19
C PHE A 155 -15.44 -6.79 -3.02
N ALA A 156 -16.11 -7.30 -1.97
CA ALA A 156 -17.49 -6.92 -1.65
C ALA A 156 -17.63 -5.46 -1.20
N LEU A 157 -16.59 -4.86 -0.61
CA LEU A 157 -16.60 -3.47 -0.15
C LEU A 157 -16.47 -2.44 -1.29
N LEU A 158 -15.83 -2.77 -2.40
CA LEU A 158 -15.63 -1.85 -3.53
C LEU A 158 -16.95 -1.28 -4.09
N PRO A 159 -17.94 -2.10 -4.50
CA PRO A 159 -19.24 -1.58 -4.95
C PRO A 159 -19.95 -0.75 -3.88
N LEU A 160 -19.83 -1.16 -2.62
CA LEU A 160 -20.40 -0.44 -1.48
C LEU A 160 -19.78 0.96 -1.32
N ILE A 161 -18.44 1.07 -1.44
CA ILE A 161 -17.71 2.34 -1.43
C ILE A 161 -18.18 3.21 -2.59
N PHE A 162 -18.26 2.66 -3.80
CA PHE A 162 -18.69 3.39 -4.98
C PHE A 162 -20.10 3.98 -4.81
N VAL A 163 -21.06 3.16 -4.39
CA VAL A 163 -22.44 3.61 -4.15
C VAL A 163 -22.50 4.63 -3.02
N ASN A 164 -21.76 4.44 -1.93
CA ASN A 164 -21.72 5.39 -0.83
C ASN A 164 -21.11 6.75 -1.23
N LYS A 165 -20.04 6.75 -2.02
CA LYS A 165 -19.43 7.99 -2.56
C LYS A 165 -20.37 8.70 -3.54
N CYS A 166 -21.12 7.94 -4.34
CA CYS A 166 -22.17 8.48 -5.19
C CYS A 166 -23.29 9.13 -4.36
N ALA A 167 -23.78 8.44 -3.33
CA ALA A 167 -24.77 8.98 -2.42
C ALA A 167 -24.27 10.24 -1.67
N PHE A 168 -22.98 10.30 -1.34
CA PHE A 168 -22.35 11.49 -0.78
C PHE A 168 -22.35 12.65 -1.79
N GLY A 169 -22.05 12.40 -3.06
CA GLY A 169 -22.17 13.38 -4.14
C GLY A 169 -23.58 13.99 -4.25
N CYS A 170 -24.63 13.20 -3.99
CA CYS A 170 -26.01 13.69 -3.96
C CYS A 170 -26.32 14.65 -2.80
N LYS A 171 -25.52 14.66 -1.72
CA LYS A 171 -25.69 15.63 -0.62
C LYS A 171 -25.16 17.01 -0.94
N VAL A 172 -24.29 17.15 -1.95
CA VAL A 172 -23.68 18.43 -2.32
C VAL A 172 -24.75 19.38 -2.86
N GLU A 173 -24.97 20.50 -2.18
CA GLU A 173 -25.84 21.58 -2.66
C GLU A 173 -25.09 22.42 -3.71
N VAL A 174 -25.52 22.31 -4.96
CA VAL A 174 -24.87 22.98 -6.10
C VAL A 174 -25.00 24.51 -6.00
N GLU A 175 -26.07 25.00 -5.39
CA GLU A 175 -26.30 26.43 -5.13
C GLU A 175 -25.28 27.00 -4.13
N VAL A 176 -25.00 26.24 -3.07
CA VAL A 176 -23.96 26.56 -2.08
C VAL A 176 -22.58 26.62 -2.74
N LEU A 177 -22.26 25.61 -3.56
CA LEU A 177 -21.00 25.56 -4.31
C LEU A 177 -20.88 26.75 -5.28
N ARG A 178 -21.98 27.11 -5.96
CA ARG A 178 -22.03 28.27 -6.87
C ARG A 178 -21.88 29.60 -6.14
N GLY A 179 -22.45 29.73 -4.94
CA GLY A 179 -22.28 30.91 -4.09
C GLY A 179 -20.82 31.09 -3.68
N LEU A 180 -20.13 30.00 -3.35
CA LEU A 180 -18.73 30.04 -2.96
C LEU A 180 -17.76 30.31 -4.14
N LEU A 181 -18.12 29.91 -5.36
CA LEU A 181 -17.39 30.32 -6.57
C LEU A 181 -17.41 31.84 -6.80
N ARG A 182 -18.37 32.58 -6.21
CA ARG A 182 -18.38 34.06 -6.24
C ARG A 182 -17.41 34.70 -5.23
N SER A 183 -17.01 33.97 -4.19
CA SER A 183 -16.01 34.40 -3.21
C SER A 183 -14.98 33.28 -2.99
N PRO A 184 -14.13 32.99 -4.00
CA PRO A 184 -13.29 31.80 -4.01
C PRO A 184 -12.08 31.90 -3.08
N VAL A 185 -11.85 33.05 -2.42
CA VAL A 185 -10.66 33.30 -1.60
C VAL A 185 -10.43 32.18 -0.57
N PRO A 186 -11.40 31.79 0.29
CA PRO A 186 -11.15 30.74 1.27
C PRO A 186 -10.84 29.38 0.65
N LEU A 187 -11.50 29.04 -0.47
CA LEU A 187 -11.25 27.82 -1.24
C LEU A 187 -9.83 27.77 -1.79
N LEU A 188 -9.37 28.86 -2.40
CA LEU A 188 -8.03 28.98 -2.95
C LEU A 188 -6.97 28.85 -1.85
N LEU A 189 -7.18 29.46 -0.68
CA LEU A 189 -6.28 29.31 0.46
C LEU A 189 -6.20 27.86 0.95
N GLY A 190 -7.33 27.14 0.97
CA GLY A 190 -7.33 25.71 1.28
C GLY A 190 -6.51 24.89 0.29
N VAL A 191 -6.74 25.11 -1.01
CA VAL A 191 -6.00 24.42 -2.07
C VAL A 191 -4.51 24.70 -2.00
N VAL A 192 -4.11 25.96 -1.80
CA VAL A 192 -2.70 26.34 -1.64
C VAL A 192 -2.10 25.72 -0.38
N GLY A 193 -2.80 25.79 0.75
CA GLY A 193 -2.34 25.18 2.00
C GLY A 193 -2.14 23.67 1.86
N GLN A 194 -3.16 22.97 1.37
CA GLN A 194 -3.19 21.50 1.30
C GLN A 194 -2.29 20.90 0.22
N PHE A 195 -2.20 21.51 -0.96
CA PHE A 195 -1.52 20.88 -2.11
C PHE A 195 -0.18 21.53 -2.47
N LEU A 196 0.16 22.69 -1.88
CA LEU A 196 1.45 23.34 -2.09
C LEU A 196 2.27 23.36 -0.80
N VAL A 197 1.75 23.96 0.28
CA VAL A 197 2.51 24.17 1.51
C VAL A 197 2.73 22.86 2.28
N MET A 198 1.69 22.05 2.44
CA MET A 198 1.76 20.81 3.21
C MET A 198 2.66 19.73 2.59
N PRO A 199 2.62 19.45 1.27
CA PRO A 199 3.53 18.50 0.65
C PRO A 199 4.98 18.99 0.68
N PHE A 200 5.19 20.31 0.52
CA PHE A 200 6.51 20.91 0.65
C PHE A 200 7.06 20.75 2.08
N TYR A 201 6.22 20.98 3.09
CA TYR A 201 6.56 20.71 4.47
C TYR A 201 6.99 19.26 4.69
N ALA A 202 6.20 18.29 4.20
CA ALA A 202 6.51 16.87 4.31
C ALA A 202 7.86 16.53 3.71
N TYR A 203 8.19 17.10 2.55
CA TYR A 203 9.50 16.94 1.92
C TYR A 203 10.64 17.53 2.77
N CYS A 204 10.48 18.76 3.27
CA CYS A 204 11.50 19.41 4.08
C CYS A 204 11.76 18.66 5.39
N VAL A 205 10.70 18.28 6.12
CA VAL A 205 10.84 17.62 7.43
C VAL A 205 11.39 16.20 7.27
N SER A 206 10.98 15.47 6.22
CA SER A 206 11.53 14.15 5.93
C SER A 206 13.00 14.19 5.55
N SER A 207 13.40 15.19 4.75
CA SER A 207 14.81 15.39 4.38
C SER A 207 15.66 15.80 5.59
N LEU A 208 15.15 16.68 6.46
CA LEU A 208 15.86 17.18 7.64
C LEU A 208 16.11 16.08 8.68
N ILE A 209 15.12 15.21 8.90
CA ILE A 209 15.19 14.10 9.86
C ILE A 209 15.81 12.85 9.23
N SER A 210 16.11 12.88 7.92
CA SER A 210 16.63 11.73 7.16
C SER A 210 15.71 10.50 7.28
N LEU A 211 14.41 10.72 7.13
CA LEU A 211 13.43 9.63 7.16
C LEU A 211 13.70 8.63 6.02
N PRO A 212 13.49 7.32 6.27
CA PRO A 212 13.50 6.30 5.21
C PRO A 212 12.62 6.70 4.03
N THR A 213 13.06 6.38 2.81
CA THR A 213 12.41 6.80 1.55
C THR A 213 10.93 6.42 1.49
N ALA A 214 10.59 5.21 1.95
CA ALA A 214 9.22 4.72 2.03
C ALA A 214 8.34 5.56 3.00
N LEU A 215 8.84 5.89 4.20
CA LEU A 215 8.14 6.73 5.17
C LEU A 215 7.99 8.17 4.68
N SER A 216 9.04 8.70 4.04
CA SER A 216 9.02 10.03 3.44
C SER A 216 7.95 10.15 2.37
N LEU A 217 7.83 9.13 1.50
CA LEU A 217 6.79 9.08 0.49
C LEU A 217 5.39 8.95 1.11
N GLY A 218 5.22 8.09 2.12
CA GLY A 218 3.97 7.97 2.87
C GLY A 218 3.55 9.29 3.51
N LEU A 219 4.50 10.04 4.07
CA LEU A 219 4.27 11.35 4.66
C LEU A 219 3.89 12.39 3.61
N VAL A 220 4.58 12.44 2.46
CA VAL A 220 4.23 13.34 1.35
C VAL A 220 2.83 13.04 0.83
N ILE A 221 2.49 11.77 0.59
CA ILE A 221 1.17 11.38 0.12
C ILE A 221 0.09 11.75 1.14
N THR A 222 0.37 11.58 2.43
CA THR A 222 -0.51 12.04 3.52
C THR A 222 -0.70 13.54 3.45
N CYS A 223 0.40 14.30 3.37
CA CYS A 223 0.38 15.76 3.32
C CYS A 223 -0.18 16.35 2.03
N SER A 224 -0.34 15.52 1.01
CA SER A 224 -0.97 15.88 -0.26
C SER A 224 -2.44 15.46 -0.30
N ALA A 225 -2.95 14.82 0.75
CA ALA A 225 -4.34 14.40 0.81
C ALA A 225 -5.28 15.63 0.97
N PRO A 226 -6.49 15.55 0.40
CA PRO A 226 -7.52 16.57 0.60
C PRO A 226 -7.96 16.62 2.06
N GLY A 227 -8.85 17.57 2.40
CA GLY A 227 -9.43 17.68 3.73
C GLY A 227 -10.11 16.39 4.20
N GLY A 228 -9.97 16.09 5.50
CA GLY A 228 -10.42 14.86 6.13
C GLY A 228 -11.93 14.82 6.39
N GLY A 229 -12.51 13.61 6.37
CA GLY A 229 -13.95 13.38 6.55
C GLY A 229 -14.56 13.82 7.89
N GLY A 230 -13.76 14.33 8.84
CA GLY A 230 -14.22 14.92 10.10
C GLY A 230 -14.08 16.44 10.19
N GLY A 231 -13.45 17.11 9.21
CA GLY A 231 -13.13 18.55 9.26
C GLY A 231 -14.36 19.44 9.44
N TYR A 232 -15.48 19.10 8.79
CA TYR A 232 -16.75 19.83 8.94
C TYR A 232 -17.36 19.69 10.34
N LEU A 233 -17.20 18.54 11.01
CA LEU A 233 -17.69 18.31 12.38
C LEU A 233 -16.87 19.12 13.37
N TYR A 234 -15.55 19.12 13.22
CA TYR A 234 -14.67 19.96 14.03
C TYR A 234 -14.94 21.45 13.81
N SER A 235 -15.17 21.85 12.56
CA SER A 235 -15.58 23.22 12.23
C SER A 235 -16.89 23.57 12.94
N LEU A 236 -17.90 22.70 12.92
CA LEU A 236 -19.15 22.91 13.66
C LEU A 236 -18.90 23.09 15.17
N LEU A 237 -18.16 22.18 15.79
CA LEU A 237 -17.91 22.17 17.24
C LEU A 237 -17.08 23.37 17.72
N LEU A 238 -16.19 23.89 16.87
CA LEU A 238 -15.31 25.02 17.18
C LEU A 238 -15.88 26.37 16.72
N GLY A 239 -17.08 26.39 16.13
CA GLY A 239 -17.76 27.61 15.65
C GLY A 239 -17.17 28.19 14.38
N GLY A 240 -16.74 27.33 13.46
CA GLY A 240 -16.39 27.65 12.09
C GLY A 240 -17.61 27.65 11.15
N ASP A 241 -17.37 28.02 9.90
CA ASP A 241 -18.34 27.95 8.81
C ASP A 241 -18.39 26.52 8.23
N VAL A 242 -19.46 25.79 8.54
CA VAL A 242 -19.68 24.39 8.13
C VAL A 242 -19.94 24.28 6.63
N THR A 243 -20.66 25.25 6.06
CA THR A 243 -20.98 25.32 4.65
C THR A 243 -19.70 25.47 3.82
N LEU A 244 -18.79 26.33 4.30
CA LEU A 244 -17.47 26.47 3.73
C LEU A 244 -16.64 25.18 3.90
N ALA A 245 -16.66 24.54 5.08
CA ALA A 245 -15.89 23.32 5.34
C ALA A 245 -16.24 22.20 4.35
N ILE A 246 -17.54 21.89 4.22
CA ILE A 246 -18.04 20.88 3.28
C ILE A 246 -17.59 21.19 1.85
N SER A 247 -17.67 22.46 1.45
CA SER A 247 -17.33 22.87 0.09
C SER A 247 -15.83 22.80 -0.18
N MET A 248 -15.00 23.18 0.79
CA MET A 248 -13.55 23.03 0.68
C MET A 248 -13.14 21.56 0.62
N THR A 249 -13.75 20.67 1.43
CA THR A 249 -13.50 19.22 1.35
C THR A 249 -13.85 18.67 -0.04
N LEU A 250 -14.97 19.10 -0.61
CA LEU A 250 -15.40 18.65 -1.94
C LEU A 250 -14.42 19.11 -3.03
N VAL A 251 -14.10 20.40 -3.06
CA VAL A 251 -13.19 20.96 -4.07
C VAL A 251 -11.80 20.39 -3.91
N SER A 252 -11.28 20.27 -2.69
CA SER A 252 -9.98 19.64 -2.45
C SER A 252 -9.97 18.18 -2.86
N THR A 253 -11.02 17.41 -2.61
CA THR A 253 -11.12 16.01 -3.05
C THR A 253 -11.03 15.89 -4.58
N LEU A 254 -11.64 16.81 -5.32
CA LEU A 254 -11.51 16.86 -6.78
C LEU A 254 -10.10 17.25 -7.21
N VAL A 255 -9.51 18.29 -6.61
CA VAL A 255 -8.14 18.74 -6.91
C VAL A 255 -7.11 17.65 -6.59
N ALA A 256 -7.32 16.89 -5.52
CA ALA A 256 -6.45 15.80 -5.08
C ALA A 256 -6.25 14.74 -6.16
N THR A 257 -7.23 14.51 -7.03
CA THR A 257 -7.12 13.54 -8.14
C THR A 257 -5.91 13.78 -9.04
N ALA A 258 -5.55 15.05 -9.24
CA ALA A 258 -4.36 15.45 -10.00
C ALA A 258 -3.20 15.84 -9.08
N ALA A 259 -3.47 16.51 -7.96
CA ALA A 259 -2.44 17.04 -7.08
C ALA A 259 -1.68 15.95 -6.29
N MET A 260 -2.35 14.88 -5.84
CA MET A 260 -1.68 13.78 -5.11
C MET A 260 -0.71 12.98 -5.99
N PRO A 261 -1.07 12.54 -7.21
CA PRO A 261 -0.11 11.89 -8.10
C PRO A 261 1.05 12.82 -8.49
N LEU A 262 0.76 14.10 -8.73
CA LEU A 262 1.77 15.09 -9.14
C LEU A 262 2.78 15.37 -8.03
N SER A 263 2.30 15.59 -6.80
CA SER A 263 3.16 15.78 -5.62
C SER A 263 3.99 14.52 -5.34
N SER A 264 3.38 13.34 -5.41
CA SER A 264 4.08 12.06 -5.25
C SER A 264 5.19 11.88 -6.29
N ALA A 265 4.95 12.25 -7.56
CA ALA A 265 5.97 12.19 -8.61
C ALA A 265 7.09 13.21 -8.39
N LEU A 266 6.74 14.46 -8.10
CA LEU A 266 7.70 15.54 -7.88
C LEU A 266 8.62 15.25 -6.69
N TYR A 267 8.04 15.02 -5.51
CA TYR A 267 8.79 14.79 -4.29
C TYR A 267 9.40 13.40 -4.24
N GLY A 268 8.77 12.39 -4.86
CA GLY A 268 9.38 11.07 -5.04
C GLY A 268 10.68 11.15 -5.84
N ARG A 269 10.74 11.98 -6.89
CA ARG A 269 11.98 12.25 -7.62
C ARG A 269 13.01 12.98 -6.76
N LEU A 270 12.59 14.02 -6.03
CA LEU A 270 13.48 14.82 -5.17
C LEU A 270 14.08 14.01 -4.00
N LEU A 271 13.33 13.05 -3.47
CA LEU A 271 13.75 12.14 -2.40
C LEU A 271 14.58 10.95 -2.92
N GLY A 272 14.86 10.87 -4.22
CA GLY A 272 15.59 9.75 -4.83
C GLY A 272 14.80 8.43 -4.88
N VAL A 273 13.49 8.47 -4.58
CA VAL A 273 12.63 7.28 -4.49
C VAL A 273 12.53 6.58 -5.84
N HIS A 274 12.51 7.29 -6.97
CA HIS A 274 12.42 6.67 -8.29
C HIS A 274 13.57 5.71 -8.64
N ALA A 275 14.71 5.79 -7.95
CA ALA A 275 15.81 4.85 -8.11
C ALA A 275 15.65 3.57 -7.25
N ALA A 276 14.79 3.59 -6.23
CA ALA A 276 14.64 2.53 -5.22
C ALA A 276 13.22 1.91 -5.15
N LEU A 277 12.17 2.72 -5.27
CA LEU A 277 10.77 2.31 -5.39
C LEU A 277 10.15 2.91 -6.65
N HIS A 278 9.65 2.05 -7.54
CA HIS A 278 8.90 2.48 -8.71
C HIS A 278 7.55 3.08 -8.26
N VAL A 279 7.48 4.41 -8.09
CA VAL A 279 6.28 5.09 -7.60
C VAL A 279 5.11 4.78 -8.55
N PRO A 280 4.05 4.10 -8.08
CA PRO A 280 3.00 3.56 -8.93
C PRO A 280 1.96 4.64 -9.32
N PHE A 281 2.39 5.63 -10.10
CA PHE A 281 1.58 6.79 -10.49
C PHE A 281 0.21 6.42 -11.04
N VAL A 282 0.17 5.44 -11.95
CA VAL A 282 -1.07 4.97 -12.59
C VAL A 282 -2.03 4.37 -11.56
N LYS A 283 -1.52 3.69 -10.53
CA LYS A 283 -2.35 3.10 -9.47
C LYS A 283 -2.90 4.19 -8.55
N ILE A 284 -2.07 5.15 -8.14
CA ILE A 284 -2.50 6.28 -7.30
C ILE A 284 -3.61 7.07 -8.03
N LEU A 285 -3.41 7.40 -9.31
CA LEU A 285 -4.40 8.07 -10.13
C LEU A 285 -5.68 7.22 -10.27
N GLY A 286 -5.55 5.91 -10.50
CA GLY A 286 -6.68 4.99 -10.59
C GLY A 286 -7.52 4.93 -9.31
N THR A 287 -6.88 4.84 -8.14
CA THR A 287 -7.56 4.87 -6.82
C THR A 287 -8.30 6.18 -6.60
N LEU A 288 -7.70 7.31 -6.99
CA LEU A 288 -8.33 8.62 -6.83
C LEU A 288 -9.50 8.82 -7.79
N LEU A 289 -9.36 8.37 -9.05
CA LEU A 289 -10.46 8.35 -10.02
C LEU A 289 -11.62 7.48 -9.52
N PHE A 290 -11.33 6.33 -8.92
CA PHE A 290 -12.35 5.46 -8.32
C PHE A 290 -13.18 6.18 -7.24
N ILE A 291 -12.63 7.19 -6.56
CA ILE A 291 -13.33 7.99 -5.55
C ILE A 291 -14.01 9.21 -6.18
N ALA A 292 -13.35 9.89 -7.11
CA ALA A 292 -13.86 11.11 -7.71
C ALA A 292 -15.04 10.86 -8.67
N ILE A 293 -14.94 9.84 -9.52
CA ILE A 293 -15.98 9.47 -10.49
C ILE A 293 -17.36 9.30 -9.81
N PRO A 294 -17.53 8.48 -8.76
CA PRO A 294 -18.83 8.32 -8.13
C PRO A 294 -19.34 9.61 -7.49
N ILE A 295 -18.48 10.44 -6.89
CA ILE A 295 -18.91 11.74 -6.32
C ILE A 295 -19.47 12.65 -7.43
N SER A 296 -18.74 12.79 -8.54
CA SER A 296 -19.20 13.57 -9.70
C SER A 296 -20.50 13.02 -10.29
N LEU A 297 -20.63 11.70 -10.37
CA LEU A 297 -21.85 11.04 -10.81
C LEU A 297 -23.03 11.33 -9.86
N GLY A 298 -22.80 11.29 -8.56
CA GLY A 298 -23.80 11.63 -7.54
C GLY A 298 -24.31 13.07 -7.65
N MET A 299 -23.42 14.02 -7.91
CA MET A 299 -23.79 15.41 -8.18
C MET A 299 -24.63 15.54 -9.45
N LEU A 300 -24.28 14.81 -10.52
CA LEU A 300 -25.04 14.79 -11.77
C LEU A 300 -26.43 14.17 -11.59
N ILE A 301 -26.52 13.07 -10.83
CA ILE A 301 -27.78 12.41 -10.47
C ILE A 301 -28.69 13.36 -9.69
N LYS A 302 -28.15 14.15 -8.77
CA LYS A 302 -28.91 15.18 -8.04
C LYS A 302 -29.61 16.16 -8.97
N LEU A 303 -28.91 16.59 -10.02
CA LEU A 303 -29.40 17.59 -10.97
C LEU A 303 -30.41 17.02 -11.97
N ARG A 304 -30.27 15.76 -12.36
CA ARG A 304 -31.07 15.16 -13.46
C ARG A 304 -32.14 14.18 -13.00
N LEU A 305 -31.97 13.53 -11.85
CA LEU A 305 -32.75 12.36 -11.41
C LEU A 305 -33.13 12.48 -9.91
N PRO A 306 -34.10 13.33 -9.54
CA PRO A 306 -34.50 13.53 -8.15
C PRO A 306 -35.08 12.27 -7.49
N GLY A 307 -35.69 11.37 -8.28
CA GLY A 307 -36.17 10.07 -7.81
C GLY A 307 -35.04 9.18 -7.28
N LEU A 308 -33.98 9.00 -8.07
CA LEU A 308 -32.80 8.22 -7.68
C LEU A 308 -32.03 8.88 -6.52
N THR A 309 -32.01 10.21 -6.49
CA THR A 309 -31.42 10.99 -5.40
C THR A 309 -32.04 10.63 -4.05
N ARG A 310 -33.37 10.54 -3.95
CA ARG A 310 -34.04 10.17 -2.70
C ARG A 310 -33.62 8.78 -2.22
N VAL A 311 -33.50 7.81 -3.12
CA VAL A 311 -33.06 6.44 -2.79
C VAL A 311 -31.61 6.45 -2.28
N LEU A 312 -30.70 7.10 -3.00
CA LEU A 312 -29.29 7.21 -2.61
C LEU A 312 -29.12 7.89 -1.25
N LEU A 313 -29.89 8.96 -0.98
CA LEU A 313 -29.85 9.66 0.31
C LEU A 313 -30.37 8.82 1.48
N VAL A 314 -31.28 7.87 1.25
CA VAL A 314 -31.71 6.90 2.27
C VAL A 314 -30.61 5.85 2.51
N LEU A 315 -29.98 5.37 1.45
CA LEU A 315 -28.91 4.34 1.51
C LEU A 315 -27.59 4.85 2.08
N ILE A 316 -27.32 6.16 2.03
CA ILE A 316 -26.05 6.73 2.49
C ILE A 316 -25.73 6.39 3.95
N ARG A 317 -26.74 6.41 4.84
CA ARG A 317 -26.55 6.19 6.28
C ARG A 317 -26.13 4.74 6.58
N PRO A 318 -26.90 3.71 6.20
CA PRO A 318 -26.52 2.32 6.48
C PRO A 318 -25.18 1.96 5.82
N PHE A 319 -24.93 2.39 4.58
CA PHE A 319 -23.66 2.11 3.90
C PHE A 319 -22.48 2.83 4.56
N SER A 320 -22.65 4.09 4.96
CA SER A 320 -21.60 4.80 5.71
C SER A 320 -21.29 4.13 7.05
N ILE A 321 -22.30 3.61 7.76
CA ILE A 321 -22.10 2.86 9.02
C ILE A 321 -21.32 1.57 8.77
N VAL A 322 -21.73 0.77 7.77
CA VAL A 322 -21.03 -0.49 7.43
C VAL A 322 -19.59 -0.21 7.01
N LEU A 323 -19.35 0.79 6.17
CA LEU A 323 -18.01 1.20 5.75
C LEU A 323 -17.18 1.75 6.91
N MET A 324 -17.80 2.47 7.85
CA MET A 324 -17.12 2.97 9.05
C MET A 324 -16.71 1.82 9.97
N ILE A 325 -17.60 0.88 10.26
CA ILE A 325 -17.29 -0.30 11.09
C ILE A 325 -16.22 -1.15 10.42
N GLY A 326 -16.34 -1.42 9.11
CA GLY A 326 -15.34 -2.16 8.34
C GLY A 326 -13.98 -1.44 8.33
N GLY A 327 -13.99 -0.11 8.17
CA GLY A 327 -12.79 0.72 8.23
C GLY A 327 -12.12 0.69 9.60
N ILE A 328 -12.89 0.79 10.70
CA ILE A 328 -12.38 0.68 12.07
C ILE A 328 -11.79 -0.70 12.32
N PHE A 329 -12.48 -1.77 11.90
CA PHE A 329 -11.98 -3.13 12.03
C PHE A 329 -10.66 -3.32 11.28
N MET A 330 -10.57 -2.87 10.03
CA MET A 330 -9.33 -2.91 9.25
C MET A 330 -8.22 -2.07 9.89
N ALA A 331 -8.54 -0.87 10.39
CA ALA A 331 -7.60 0.00 11.08
C ALA A 331 -7.11 -0.61 12.40
N TYR A 332 -7.93 -1.37 13.12
CA TYR A 332 -7.51 -2.10 14.32
C TYR A 332 -6.55 -3.24 13.96
N GLN A 333 -6.91 -4.06 12.97
CA GLN A 333 -6.10 -5.19 12.51
C GLN A 333 -4.72 -4.74 11.99
N MET A 334 -4.69 -3.69 11.17
CA MET A 334 -3.44 -3.13 10.65
C MET A 334 -2.72 -2.24 11.66
N GLY A 335 -3.46 -1.53 12.50
CA GLY A 335 -2.90 -0.61 13.48
C GLY A 335 -1.98 -1.31 14.48
N ALA A 336 -2.34 -2.52 14.93
CA ALA A 336 -1.50 -3.28 15.85
C ALA A 336 -0.13 -3.64 15.24
N SER A 337 -0.08 -4.08 13.98
CA SER A 337 1.18 -4.42 13.29
C SER A 337 2.00 -3.17 12.96
N ILE A 338 1.33 -2.09 12.54
CA ILE A 338 1.95 -0.79 12.24
C ILE A 338 2.59 -0.20 13.50
N LEU A 339 1.89 -0.23 14.65
CA LEU A 339 2.40 0.32 15.92
C LEU A 339 3.53 -0.52 16.52
N ALA A 340 3.49 -1.84 16.36
CA ALA A 340 4.53 -2.72 16.92
C ALA A 340 5.93 -2.42 16.35
N ASN A 341 6.00 -1.98 15.08
CA ASN A 341 7.25 -1.66 14.38
C ASN A 341 7.34 -0.18 13.98
N VAL A 342 6.64 0.71 14.69
CA VAL A 342 6.59 2.12 14.32
C VAL A 342 7.96 2.77 14.53
N SER A 343 8.41 3.53 13.53
CA SER A 343 9.65 4.29 13.69
C SER A 343 9.41 5.51 14.60
N PRO A 344 10.23 5.74 15.64
CA PRO A 344 10.01 6.86 16.56
C PRO A 344 10.06 8.23 15.87
N GLU A 345 10.85 8.35 14.80
CA GLU A 345 10.96 9.56 13.99
C GLU A 345 9.62 9.92 13.33
N ILE A 346 8.89 8.92 12.80
CA ILE A 346 7.59 9.19 12.18
C ILE A 346 6.52 9.53 13.21
N VAL A 347 6.66 9.09 14.46
CA VAL A 347 5.76 9.50 15.56
C VAL A 347 5.93 11.00 15.83
N VAL A 348 7.17 11.46 15.99
CA VAL A 348 7.47 12.88 16.25
C VAL A 348 6.98 13.74 15.09
N VAL A 349 7.31 13.36 13.85
CA VAL A 349 6.88 14.11 12.66
C VAL A 349 5.37 14.06 12.50
N GLY A 350 4.74 12.91 12.71
CA GLY A 350 3.30 12.75 12.55
C GLY A 350 2.49 13.68 13.46
N VAL A 351 2.95 13.92 14.70
CA VAL A 351 2.34 14.88 15.63
C VAL A 351 2.43 16.32 15.13
N THR A 352 3.51 16.67 14.43
CA THR A 352 3.68 18.05 13.95
C THR A 352 2.84 18.39 12.72
N VAL A 353 2.37 17.39 11.95
CA VAL A 353 1.64 17.61 10.70
C VAL A 353 0.33 18.38 10.92
N PRO A 354 -0.59 17.98 11.81
CA PRO A 354 -1.85 18.68 11.95
C PRO A 354 -1.66 20.03 12.63
N LEU A 355 -0.77 20.13 13.64
CA LEU A 355 -0.38 21.40 14.27
C LEU A 355 0.09 22.43 13.24
N LEU A 356 1.03 22.05 12.37
CA LEU A 356 1.54 22.94 11.35
C LEU A 356 0.44 23.33 10.38
N GLY A 357 -0.41 22.39 9.99
CA GLY A 357 -1.52 22.68 9.10
C GLY A 357 -2.55 23.64 9.64
N LEU A 358 -2.92 23.46 10.89
CA LEU A 358 -3.79 24.39 11.62
C LEU A 358 -3.15 25.78 11.64
N ALA A 359 -1.85 25.86 11.92
CA ALA A 359 -1.11 27.13 11.92
C ALA A 359 -1.06 27.78 10.53
N VAL A 360 -0.69 27.02 9.49
CA VAL A 360 -0.63 27.49 8.09
C VAL A 360 -1.99 27.99 7.64
N GLY A 361 -3.06 27.22 7.82
CA GLY A 361 -4.40 27.65 7.42
C GLY A 361 -4.88 28.86 8.20
N ALA A 362 -4.55 28.96 9.49
CA ALA A 362 -4.87 30.14 10.31
C ALA A 362 -4.12 31.39 9.84
N VAL A 363 -2.83 31.27 9.54
CA VAL A 363 -2.00 32.38 9.04
C VAL A 363 -2.48 32.83 7.66
N LEU A 364 -2.68 31.89 6.72
CA LEU A 364 -3.19 32.19 5.38
C LEU A 364 -4.54 32.92 5.44
N ALA A 365 -5.48 32.41 6.23
CA ALA A 365 -6.79 33.03 6.40
C ALA A 365 -6.73 34.39 7.12
N LYS A 366 -5.75 34.58 8.03
CA LYS A 366 -5.51 35.87 8.69
C LYS A 366 -4.97 36.91 7.71
N LEU A 367 -3.99 36.54 6.90
CA LEU A 367 -3.40 37.42 5.89
C LEU A 367 -4.43 37.83 4.83
N ALA A 368 -5.36 36.94 4.47
CA ALA A 368 -6.45 37.23 3.55
C ALA A 368 -7.63 38.00 4.18
N GLY A 369 -7.56 38.38 5.46
CA GLY A 369 -8.60 39.20 6.10
C GLY A 369 -9.94 38.49 6.32
N LEU A 370 -9.98 37.16 6.31
CA LEU A 370 -11.25 36.41 6.42
C LEU A 370 -11.95 36.62 7.79
N PRO A 371 -13.28 36.53 7.87
CA PRO A 371 -14.00 36.58 9.14
C PRO A 371 -13.66 35.37 10.02
N LEU A 372 -13.84 35.49 11.34
CA LEU A 372 -13.41 34.47 12.32
C LEU A 372 -13.94 33.05 12.03
N PRO A 373 -15.23 32.84 11.66
CA PRO A 373 -15.73 31.51 11.33
C PRO A 373 -14.99 30.89 10.12
N GLN A 374 -14.72 31.68 9.09
CA GLN A 374 -14.01 31.20 7.90
C GLN A 374 -12.53 30.96 8.19
N LYS A 375 -11.87 31.79 9.02
CA LYS A 375 -10.50 31.55 9.48
C LYS A 375 -10.35 30.20 10.18
N LYS A 376 -11.28 29.88 11.09
CA LYS A 376 -11.32 28.59 11.77
C LYS A 376 -11.51 27.44 10.80
N THR A 377 -12.45 27.58 9.86
CA THR A 377 -12.69 26.56 8.83
C THR A 377 -11.47 26.31 7.97
N VAL A 378 -10.83 27.36 7.43
CA VAL A 378 -9.62 27.20 6.59
C VAL A 378 -8.48 26.57 7.38
N SER A 379 -8.29 26.97 8.64
CA SER A 379 -7.31 26.34 9.55
C SER A 379 -7.56 24.85 9.71
N ILE A 380 -8.78 24.47 10.12
CA ILE A 380 -9.17 23.07 10.34
C ILE A 380 -9.05 22.25 9.05
N GLU A 381 -9.48 22.80 7.92
CA GLU A 381 -9.48 22.08 6.65
C GLU A 381 -8.05 21.84 6.12
N VAL A 382 -7.12 22.77 6.35
CA VAL A 382 -5.70 22.58 6.01
C VAL A 382 -5.01 21.61 6.98
N GLY A 383 -5.34 21.66 8.28
CA GLY A 383 -4.72 20.81 9.31
C GLY A 383 -5.26 19.39 9.40
N VAL A 384 -6.55 19.19 9.15
CA VAL A 384 -7.19 17.88 9.20
C VAL A 384 -7.22 17.29 7.79
N GLN A 385 -6.17 16.57 7.43
CA GLN A 385 -6.06 15.87 6.15
C GLN A 385 -6.79 14.52 6.16
N ASN A 386 -7.12 14.03 4.97
CA ASN A 386 -7.73 12.72 4.78
C ASN A 386 -6.67 11.60 4.81
N SER A 387 -6.16 11.35 6.01
CA SER A 387 -5.12 10.35 6.23
C SER A 387 -5.57 8.91 5.92
N LEU A 388 -6.87 8.62 6.02
CA LEU A 388 -7.43 7.32 5.60
C LEU A 388 -7.40 7.15 4.08
N LEU A 389 -7.62 8.22 3.31
CA LEU A 389 -7.43 8.19 1.86
C LEU A 389 -5.96 7.93 1.52
N ALA A 390 -5.04 8.62 2.19
CA ALA A 390 -3.61 8.40 1.99
C ALA A 390 -3.22 6.96 2.32
N LEU A 391 -3.68 6.41 3.46
CA LEU A 391 -3.48 5.00 3.83
C LEU A 391 -4.02 4.05 2.75
N ALA A 392 -5.23 4.28 2.25
CA ALA A 392 -5.80 3.49 1.17
C ALA A 392 -4.95 3.58 -0.11
N VAL A 393 -4.48 4.77 -0.48
CA VAL A 393 -3.59 4.95 -1.63
C VAL A 393 -2.29 4.15 -1.44
N MET A 394 -1.69 4.16 -0.25
CA MET A 394 -0.49 3.37 0.05
C MET A 394 -0.74 1.87 -0.11
N GLN A 395 -1.80 1.38 0.54
CA GLN A 395 -2.15 -0.05 0.54
C GLN A 395 -2.58 -0.57 -0.83
N LEU A 396 -3.18 0.28 -1.67
CA LEU A 396 -3.68 -0.10 -3.00
C LEU A 396 -2.63 0.05 -4.10
N SER A 397 -1.62 0.89 -3.89
CA SER A 397 -0.65 1.20 -4.93
C SER A 397 0.67 0.46 -4.77
N PHE A 398 1.11 0.20 -3.54
CA PHE A 398 2.43 -0.39 -3.23
C PHE A 398 2.33 -1.89 -2.87
N ARG A 399 3.46 -2.59 -2.91
CA ARG A 399 3.54 -4.02 -2.51
C ARG A 399 3.36 -4.13 -1.00
N ARG A 400 2.82 -5.26 -0.51
CA ARG A 400 2.36 -5.42 0.89
C ARG A 400 3.40 -4.98 1.94
N VAL A 401 4.66 -5.41 1.80
CA VAL A 401 5.74 -5.09 2.76
C VAL A 401 6.08 -3.59 2.77
N GLU A 402 6.24 -2.97 1.59
CA GLU A 402 6.53 -1.53 1.46
C GLU A 402 5.32 -0.69 1.88
N ALA A 403 4.11 -1.16 1.56
CA ALA A 403 2.85 -0.51 1.88
C ALA A 403 2.66 -0.43 3.40
N ASP A 404 2.90 -1.51 4.14
CA ASP A 404 2.72 -1.54 5.60
C ASP A 404 3.70 -0.59 6.30
N PHE A 405 4.97 -0.59 5.88
CA PHE A 405 5.97 0.31 6.44
C PHE A 405 5.65 1.78 6.11
N ALA A 406 5.38 2.10 4.85
CA ALA A 406 5.05 3.47 4.46
C ALA A 406 3.68 3.95 4.99
N SER A 407 2.76 3.03 5.31
CA SER A 407 1.45 3.33 5.92
C SER A 407 1.55 3.78 7.38
N GLN A 408 2.72 3.64 8.03
CA GLN A 408 2.94 4.22 9.36
C GLN A 408 2.69 5.74 9.36
N ALA A 409 3.14 6.45 8.32
CA ALA A 409 2.97 7.89 8.23
C ALA A 409 1.49 8.34 8.24
N PRO A 410 0.62 7.91 7.30
CA PRO A 410 -0.79 8.27 7.34
C PRO A 410 -1.50 7.78 8.61
N PHE A 411 -1.12 6.62 9.14
CA PHE A 411 -1.75 6.10 10.36
C PHE A 411 -1.46 6.99 11.58
N ILE A 412 -0.20 7.37 11.79
CA ILE A 412 0.19 8.25 12.90
C ILE A 412 -0.42 9.64 12.73
N VAL A 413 -0.41 10.22 11.53
CA VAL A 413 -1.03 11.53 11.28
C VAL A 413 -2.54 11.48 11.54
N ALA A 414 -3.21 10.36 11.23
CA ALA A 414 -4.64 10.19 11.55
C ALA A 414 -4.89 10.20 13.06
N LEU A 415 -4.07 9.48 13.83
CA LEU A 415 -4.18 9.42 15.29
C LEU A 415 -3.89 10.78 15.94
N SER A 416 -2.82 11.44 15.53
CA SER A 416 -2.44 12.76 16.05
C SER A 416 -3.50 13.81 15.70
N SER A 417 -3.96 13.87 14.45
CA SER A 417 -5.00 14.80 14.02
C SER A 417 -6.29 14.64 14.83
N THR A 418 -6.72 13.39 15.05
CA THR A 418 -7.92 13.11 15.86
C THR A 418 -7.72 13.54 17.32
N SER A 419 -6.56 13.24 17.90
CA SER A 419 -6.24 13.55 19.29
C SER A 419 -6.16 15.05 19.54
N GLU A 420 -5.43 15.78 18.70
CA GLU A 420 -5.26 17.23 18.78
C GLU A 420 -6.60 17.95 18.60
N MET A 421 -7.41 17.53 17.61
CA MET A 421 -8.72 18.13 17.40
C MET A 421 -9.67 17.90 18.58
N LEU A 422 -9.66 16.70 19.17
CA LEU A 422 -10.46 16.40 20.35
C LEU A 422 -10.01 17.25 21.55
N LEU A 423 -8.70 17.43 21.76
CA LEU A 423 -8.16 18.32 22.78
C LEU A 423 -8.60 19.78 22.57
N MET A 424 -8.58 20.28 21.33
CA MET A 424 -9.06 21.63 21.02
C MET A 424 -10.56 21.78 21.29
N VAL A 425 -11.37 20.79 20.93
CA VAL A 425 -12.82 20.78 21.22
C VAL A 425 -13.07 20.77 22.72
N LEU A 426 -12.37 19.91 23.47
CA LEU A 426 -12.50 19.81 24.92
C LEU A 426 -12.06 21.11 25.60
N GLY A 427 -10.94 21.70 25.18
CA GLY A 427 -10.46 22.99 25.66
C GLY A 427 -11.47 24.11 25.42
N ASN A 428 -12.06 24.18 24.22
CA ASN A 428 -13.10 25.15 23.89
C ASN A 428 -14.38 24.93 24.73
N PHE A 429 -14.77 23.67 24.98
CA PHE A 429 -15.91 23.35 25.84
C PHE A 429 -15.67 23.75 27.30
N ILE A 430 -14.49 23.43 27.85
CA ILE A 430 -14.10 23.83 29.21
C ILE A 430 -14.05 25.36 29.32
N HIS A 431 -13.43 26.04 28.35
CA HIS A 431 -13.36 27.50 28.33
C HIS A 431 -14.76 28.14 28.29
N ARG A 432 -15.67 27.63 27.46
CA ARG A 432 -17.06 28.09 27.43
C ARG A 432 -17.80 27.86 28.75
N ARG A 433 -17.56 26.73 29.43
CA ARG A 433 -18.14 26.50 30.76
C ARG A 433 -17.58 27.45 31.81
N LEU A 434 -16.27 27.63 31.87
CA LEU A 434 -15.63 28.50 32.87
C LEU A 434 -15.99 29.98 32.65
N CYS A 435 -15.88 30.48 31.42
CA CYS A 435 -16.21 31.88 31.10
C CYS A 435 -17.73 32.13 31.05
N GLY A 436 -18.53 31.15 30.61
CA GLY A 436 -19.99 31.24 30.64
C GLY A 436 -20.57 31.28 32.06
N SER A 437 -19.94 30.57 33.00
CA SER A 437 -20.27 30.67 34.43
C SER A 437 -19.80 31.98 35.08
N ALA A 438 -18.80 32.67 34.51
CA ALA A 438 -18.33 33.96 35.01
C ALA A 438 -19.29 35.12 34.65
N VAL A 439 -19.90 35.08 33.46
CA VAL A 439 -20.90 36.09 33.05
C VAL A 439 -22.16 36.00 33.92
N LEU A 440 -22.67 34.79 34.19
CA LEU A 440 -23.82 34.57 35.08
C LEU A 440 -23.56 34.95 36.55
N ARG A 441 -22.30 35.08 36.97
CA ARG A 441 -21.91 35.52 38.33
C ARG A 441 -21.66 37.03 38.45
N SER A 442 -21.58 37.74 37.33
CA SER A 442 -21.44 39.20 37.32
C SER A 442 -22.78 39.92 37.26
N ASP A 443 -23.85 39.21 36.87
CA ASP A 443 -25.22 39.72 36.75
C ASP A 443 -26.12 39.32 37.94
N ALA A 444 -25.55 38.66 38.96
CA ALA A 444 -26.19 38.30 40.23
C ALA A 444 -25.43 38.94 41.39
#